data_AF-A0A372MC25-F1
#
_entry.id   AF-A0A372MC25-F1
#
_cell.length_a   1.000
_cell.length_b   1.000
_cell.length_c   1.000
_cell.angle_alpha   90.00
_cell.angle_beta   90.00
_cell.angle_gamma   90.00
#
_symmetry.space_group_name_H-M   'P 1'
#
loop_
_entity.id
_entity.type
_entity.pdbx_description
1 polymer ?
#
loop_
_entity_poly.entity_id
_entity_poly.type
_entity_poly.pdbx_seq_one_letter_code
_entity_poly.pdbx_strand_id
1 'polypeptide(L)' 'MSEEWLLADGRPVADVMVLSHPEQLARLRTACPQAAHTAVLAGDPCYDRLLAAASTAWTAPSNSASRAAIASPGSA' A
#
# COMPACT_ATOMS: atom_id res chain seq x y z
N MET A 1 0.62 -2.63 14.29
CA MET A 1 0.45 -3.97 13.69
C MET A 1 0.36 -4.93 14.84
N SER A 2 -0.47 -5.96 14.75
CA SER A 2 -0.66 -6.90 15.85
C SER A 2 0.01 -8.23 15.56
N GLU A 3 0.60 -8.86 16.56
CA GLU A 3 1.44 -10.05 16.41
C GLU A 3 0.67 -11.24 15.81
N GLU A 4 -0.62 -11.39 16.12
CA GLU A 4 -1.44 -12.50 15.63
C GLU A 4 -1.61 -12.54 14.10
N TRP A 5 -1.35 -11.42 13.42
CA TRP A 5 -1.38 -11.34 11.97
C TRP A 5 -0.01 -11.43 11.32
N LEU A 6 1.05 -11.34 12.12
CA LEU A 6 2.44 -11.32 11.65
C LEU A 6 3.15 -12.64 11.88
N LEU A 7 2.69 -13.45 12.84
CA LEU A 7 3.35 -14.68 13.25
C LEU A 7 2.44 -15.91 13.07
N ALA A 8 3.01 -16.98 12.56
CA ALA A 8 2.49 -18.35 12.67
C ALA A 8 3.54 -19.17 13.43
N ASP A 9 3.15 -19.80 14.55
CA ASP A 9 4.06 -20.56 15.42
C ASP A 9 5.29 -19.76 15.87
N GLY A 10 5.11 -18.46 16.14
CA GLY A 10 6.18 -17.55 16.54
C GLY A 10 7.17 -17.19 15.43
N ARG A 11 6.89 -17.59 14.19
CA ARG A 11 7.68 -17.29 13.00
C ARG A 11 6.95 -16.29 12.11
N PRO A 12 7.64 -15.32 11.48
CA PRO A 12 6.99 -14.42 10.53
C PRO A 12 6.27 -15.18 9.42
N VAL A 13 5.05 -14.77 9.12
CA VAL A 13 4.23 -15.37 8.04
C VAL A 13 4.74 -15.02 6.65
N ALA A 14 5.46 -13.90 6.54
CA ALA A 14 6.01 -13.40 5.29
C ALA A 14 7.53 -13.44 5.31
N ASP A 15 8.14 -13.89 4.21
CA ASP A 15 9.58 -13.77 3.99
C ASP A 15 10.02 -12.31 3.88
N VAL A 16 9.14 -11.47 3.31
CA VAL A 16 9.35 -10.04 3.12
C VAL A 16 8.09 -9.27 3.49
N MET A 17 8.21 -8.38 4.48
CA MET A 17 7.20 -7.41 4.84
C MET A 17 7.53 -6.07 4.19
N VAL A 18 6.83 -5.73 3.12
CA VAL A 18 7.01 -4.43 2.45
C VAL A 18 6.40 -3.32 3.30
N LEU A 19 7.21 -2.33 3.61
CA LEU A 19 6.82 -1.12 4.30
C LEU A 19 6.92 0.06 3.35
N SER A 20 5.99 0.98 3.50
CA SER A 20 5.90 2.18 2.68
C SER A 20 6.63 3.36 3.32
N HIS A 21 6.70 3.38 4.66
CA HIS A 21 7.24 4.49 5.42
C HIS A 21 8.13 4.03 6.60
N PRO A 22 9.19 4.79 6.94
CA PRO A 22 10.11 4.44 8.04
C PRO A 22 9.43 4.32 9.41
N GLU A 23 8.40 5.09 9.70
CA GLU A 23 7.68 5.01 10.98
C GLU A 23 6.94 3.67 11.15
N GLN A 24 6.61 2.98 10.05
CA GLN A 24 6.03 1.65 10.11
C GLN A 24 7.06 0.63 10.61
N LEU A 25 8.34 0.80 10.26
CA LEU A 25 9.41 -0.05 10.77
C LEU A 25 9.60 0.14 12.28
N ALA A 26 9.54 1.40 12.76
CA ALA A 26 9.58 1.68 14.19
C ALA A 26 8.41 0.99 14.92
N ARG A 27 7.19 1.11 14.40
CA ARG A 27 6.00 0.45 14.96
C ARG A 27 6.11 -1.07 14.94
N LEU A 28 6.64 -1.65 13.86
CA LEU A 28 6.86 -3.09 13.74
C LEU A 28 7.87 -3.59 14.78
N ARG A 29 8.99 -2.89 14.96
CA ARG A 29 9.99 -3.23 15.98
C ARG A 29 9.44 -3.17 17.40
N THR A 30 8.54 -2.23 17.67
CA THR A 30 7.89 -2.13 18.99
C THR A 30 6.84 -3.22 19.20
N ALA A 31 6.02 -3.50 18.18
CA ALA A 31 4.87 -4.37 18.32
C ALA A 31 5.17 -5.86 18.07
N CYS A 32 6.15 -6.19 17.21
CA CYS A 32 6.53 -7.56 16.87
C CYS A 32 8.02 -7.62 16.43
N PRO A 33 8.98 -7.55 17.38
CA PRO A 33 10.41 -7.59 17.09
C PRO A 33 10.85 -8.79 16.22
N GLN A 34 10.21 -9.94 16.39
CA GLN A 34 10.48 -11.20 15.69
C GLN A 34 10.30 -11.05 14.18
N ALA A 35 9.38 -10.19 13.73
CA ALA A 35 9.13 -9.95 12.31
C ALA A 35 10.01 -8.84 11.71
N ALA A 36 10.72 -8.05 12.53
CA ALA A 36 11.45 -6.87 12.06
C ALA A 36 12.56 -7.16 11.04
N HIS A 37 13.14 -8.37 11.05
CA HIS A 37 14.19 -8.78 10.10
C HIS A 37 13.68 -9.03 8.68
N THR A 38 12.37 -9.20 8.51
CA THR A 38 11.71 -9.40 7.20
C THR A 38 11.35 -8.07 6.52
N ALA A 39 11.51 -6.94 7.24
CA ALA A 39 11.03 -5.66 6.79
C ALA A 39 11.89 -5.06 5.67
N VAL A 40 11.24 -4.66 4.57
CA VAL A 40 11.88 -3.97 3.44
C VAL A 40 11.11 -2.69 3.15
N LEU A 41 11.80 -1.54 3.15
CA LEU A 41 11.21 -0.27 2.75
C LEU A 41 11.23 -0.16 1.22
N ALA A 42 10.07 -0.37 0.58
CA ALA A 42 9.97 -0.41 -0.89
C ALA A 42 8.75 0.31 -1.48
N GLY A 43 8.01 1.09 -0.67
CA GLY A 43 6.83 1.84 -1.14
C GLY A 43 5.51 1.11 -0.90
N ASP A 44 4.46 1.44 -1.66
CA ASP A 44 3.12 0.87 -1.51
C ASP A 44 2.60 0.30 -2.84
N PRO A 45 2.50 -1.04 -2.97
CA PRO A 45 1.95 -1.68 -4.16
C PRO A 45 0.52 -1.25 -4.51
N CYS A 46 -0.27 -0.83 -3.52
CA CYS A 46 -1.61 -0.28 -3.78
C CYS A 46 -1.51 1.10 -4.42
N TYR A 47 -0.62 1.96 -3.93
CA TYR A 47 -0.38 3.27 -4.54
C TYR A 47 0.16 3.14 -5.97
N ASP A 48 1.08 2.20 -6.21
CA ASP A 48 1.59 1.91 -7.54
C ASP A 48 0.48 1.50 -8.51
N ARG A 49 -0.46 0.65 -8.06
CA ARG A 49 -1.64 0.28 -8.86
C ARG A 49 -2.56 1.46 -9.14
N LEU A 50 -2.73 2.38 -8.19
CA LEU A 50 -3.52 3.59 -8.40
C LEU A 50 -2.88 4.49 -9.45
N LEU A 51 -1.55 4.68 -9.40
CA LEU A 51 -0.82 5.45 -10.40
C LEU A 51 -0.90 4.78 -11.79
N ALA A 52 -0.78 3.46 -11.87
CA ALA A 52 -0.93 2.72 -13.11
C ALA A 52 -2.36 2.79 -13.68
N ALA A 53 -3.37 2.75 -12.82
CA ALA A 53 -4.77 2.89 -13.22
C ALA A 53 -5.09 4.32 -13.67
N ALA A 54 -4.50 5.34 -13.03
CA ALA A 54 -4.67 6.73 -13.42
C ALA A 54 -3.98 7.07 -14.76
N SER A 55 -2.85 6.42 -15.06
CA SER A 55 -2.14 6.59 -16.33
C SER A 55 -2.77 5.80 -17.48
N THR A 56 -3.53 4.75 -17.15
CA THR A 56 -4.33 4.03 -18.13
C THR A 56 -5.63 4.80 -18.35
N ALA A 57 -5.87 5.29 -19.56
CA ALA A 57 -7.18 5.80 -19.93
C ALA A 57 -8.18 4.64 -19.85
N TRP A 58 -8.80 4.45 -18.69
CA TRP A 58 -9.99 3.63 -18.56
C TRP A 58 -11.02 4.19 -19.53
N THR A 59 -11.20 3.53 -20.67
CA THR A 59 -12.27 3.82 -21.62
C THR A 59 -13.57 3.32 -21.03
N ALA A 60 -14.13 4.12 -20.11
CA ALA A 60 -15.48 3.91 -19.63
C ALA A 60 -16.42 3.78 -20.86
N PRO A 61 -17.33 2.79 -20.90
CA PRO A 61 -18.40 2.81 -21.88
C PRO A 61 -19.14 4.15 -21.75
N SER A 62 -19.42 4.80 -22.88
CA SER A 62 -19.86 6.19 -22.97
C SER A 62 -21.20 6.44 -22.27
N ASN A 63 -21.17 6.61 -20.95
CA ASN A 63 -22.15 7.40 -20.23
C ASN A 63 -21.48 8.75 -19.94
N SER A 64 -22.01 9.80 -20.57
CA SER A 64 -21.51 11.18 -20.50
C SER A 64 -21.42 11.75 -19.07
N ALA A 65 -22.06 11.12 -18.08
CA ALA A 65 -22.03 11.57 -16.69
C ALA A 65 -20.66 11.38 -15.99
N SER A 66 -19.87 10.36 -16.34
CA SER A 66 -18.67 9.99 -15.56
C SER A 66 -17.39 10.76 -15.98
N ARG A 67 -17.33 11.30 -17.19
CA ARG A 67 -16.15 12.04 -17.69
C ARG A 67 -15.90 13.37 -16.99
N ALA A 68 -16.92 13.96 -16.36
CA ALA A 68 -16.78 15.25 -15.67
C ALA A 68 -16.03 15.14 -14.32
N ALA A 69 -16.06 13.97 -13.66
CA ALA A 69 -15.53 13.81 -12.30
C ALA A 69 -14.00 13.62 -12.24
N ILE A 70 -13.40 13.07 -13.29
CA ILE A 70 -11.96 12.78 -13.36
C ILE A 70 -11.14 13.94 -13.92
N ALA A 71 -11.80 14.87 -14.63
CA ALA A 71 -11.18 16.05 -15.24
C ALA A 71 -11.53 17.30 -14.44
N SER A 72 -11.01 17.43 -13.23
CA SER A 72 -10.95 18.71 -12.53
C SER A 72 -9.61 18.81 -11.81
N PRO A 73 -8.58 19.40 -12.45
CA PRO A 73 -7.46 19.90 -11.68
C PRO A 73 -8.00 21.09 -10.86
N GLY A 74 -7.84 21.02 -9.55
CA GLY A 74 -8.19 22.11 -8.65
C GLY A 74 -7.58 23.42 -9.15
N SER A 75 -8.43 24.39 -9.43
CA SER A 75 -8.05 25.77 -9.67
C SER A 75 -7.81 26.48 -8.34
N ALA A 76 -6.66 27.16 -8.25
CA ALA A 76 -6.24 28.19 -7.30
C ALA A 76 -5.85 27.73 -5.88
#